data_AF-A0A8I1PAE0-F1
#
_entry.id   AF-A0A8I1PAE0-F1
#
_cell.length_a   1.000
_cell.length_b   1.000
_cell.length_c   1.000
_cell.angle_alpha   90.00
_cell.angle_beta   90.00
_cell.angle_gamma   90.00
#
_symmetry.space_group_name_H-M   'P 1'
#
loop_
_entity.id
_entity.type
_entity.pdbx_description
1 polymer ?
#
loop_
_entity_poly.entity_id
_entity_poly.type
_entity_poly.pdbx_seq_one_letter_code
_entity_poly.pdbx_strand_id
1 'polypeptide(L)'
;MVRRGFCRDCGTPLFFDPVDDDRMLVVLGSLDDPSRYSPASEDSTESRLPFVAAWAGLRQKVTEDDFSPDELVRIARSNHQHPDHDTETWPPEGRT
;
A
#
# COMPACT_ATOMS: atom_id res chain seq x y z
N MET A 1 1.28 3.56 -12.18
CA MET A 1 2.38 2.69 -11.67
C MET A 1 2.95 3.28 -10.38
N VAL A 2 3.68 2.52 -9.55
CA VAL A 2 4.21 3.04 -8.27
C VAL A 2 5.68 2.66 -8.06
N ARG A 3 6.43 3.56 -7.43
CA ARG A 3 7.78 3.32 -6.91
C ARG A 3 7.71 3.21 -5.39
N ARG A 4 8.41 2.23 -4.82
CA ARG A 4 8.51 2.04 -3.37
C ARG A 4 9.95 2.24 -2.95
N GLY A 5 10.17 3.17 -2.03
CA GLY A 5 11.50 3.47 -1.50
C GLY A 5 11.79 2.70 -0.22
N PHE A 6 12.98 2.14 -0.13
CA PHE A 6 13.48 1.45 1.07
C PHE A 6 14.85 2.02 1.44
N CYS A 7 15.16 2.04 2.75
CA CYS A 7 16.50 2.33 3.22
C CYS A 7 17.47 1.29 2.67
N ARG A 8 18.57 1.76 2.06
CA ARG A 8 19.59 0.87 1.48
C ARG A 8 20.25 -0.03 2.52
N ASP A 9 20.44 0.47 3.74
CA ASP A 9 21.27 -0.20 4.74
C ASP A 9 20.48 -1.22 5.57
N CYS A 10 19.19 -0.96 5.84
CA CYS A 10 18.36 -1.80 6.70
C CYS A 10 17.04 -2.28 6.08
N GLY A 11 16.69 -1.83 4.88
CA GLY A 11 15.46 -2.23 4.19
C GLY A 11 14.17 -1.63 4.75
N THR A 12 14.22 -0.67 5.69
CA THR A 12 13.03 0.03 6.20
C THR A 12 12.27 0.70 5.06
N PRO A 13 10.95 0.52 4.92
CA PRO A 13 10.16 1.23 3.92
C PRO A 13 10.07 2.72 4.28
N LEU A 14 10.27 3.59 3.28
CA LEU A 14 10.35 5.04 3.48
C LEU A 14 9.22 5.79 2.77
N PHE A 15 8.88 5.41 1.54
CA PHE A 15 7.86 6.10 0.77
C PHE A 15 7.20 5.22 -0.29
N PHE A 16 6.04 5.68 -0.73
CA PHE A 16 5.28 5.21 -1.87
C PHE A 16 5.04 6.40 -2.80
N ASP A 17 5.55 6.30 -4.03
CA ASP A 17 5.60 7.37 -5.03
C ASP A 17 4.81 6.91 -6.26
N PRO A 18 3.52 7.30 -6.38
CA PRO A 18 2.76 7.09 -7.60
C PRO A 18 3.39 7.85 -8.76
N VAL A 19 3.73 7.14 -9.84
CA VAL A 19 4.44 7.75 -11.00
C VAL A 19 3.57 8.77 -11.75
N ASP A 20 2.25 8.67 -11.58
CA ASP A 20 1.23 9.44 -12.29
C ASP A 20 0.58 10.51 -11.39
N ASP A 21 1.15 10.79 -10.21
CA ASP A 21 0.70 11.82 -9.25
C ASP A 21 1.89 12.68 -8.82
N ASP A 22 1.64 13.95 -8.50
CA ASP A 22 2.66 14.88 -7.97
C ASP A 22 2.86 14.73 -6.45
N ARG A 23 2.10 13.84 -5.80
CA ARG A 23 2.15 13.56 -4.37
C ARG A 23 2.97 12.31 -4.08
N MET A 24 3.84 12.42 -3.08
CA MET A 24 4.54 11.28 -2.49
C MET A 24 3.95 10.95 -1.12
N LEU A 25 3.76 9.67 -0.84
CA LEU A 25 3.31 9.18 0.47
C LEU A 25 4.53 8.75 1.27
N VAL A 26 4.69 9.28 2.49
CA VAL A 26 5.78 8.92 3.41
C VAL A 26 5.27 7.90 4.42
N VAL A 27 6.08 6.89 4.73
CA VAL A 27 5.76 5.90 5.74
C VAL A 27 5.79 6.56 7.11
N LEU A 28 4.65 6.63 7.79
CA LEU A 28 4.52 7.33 9.07
C LEU A 28 5.56 6.88 10.12
N GLY A 29 5.81 5.57 10.21
CA GLY A 29 6.77 4.98 11.15
C GLY A 29 8.25 5.30 10.86
N SER A 30 8.58 5.94 9.73
CA SER A 30 9.96 6.36 9.43
C SER A 30 10.27 7.78 9.93
N LEU A 31 9.32 8.48 10.53
CA LEU A 31 9.52 9.82 11.11
C LEU A 31 10.03 9.72 12.56
N ASP A 32 10.79 10.73 13.00
CA ASP A 32 11.32 10.79 14.37
C ASP A 32 10.21 10.88 15.44
N ASP A 33 9.11 11.56 15.13
CA ASP A 33 7.94 11.72 16.01
C ASP A 33 6.63 11.56 15.24
N PRO A 34 6.19 10.30 14.99
CA PRO A 34 4.97 10.03 14.24
C PRO A 34 3.70 10.48 14.97
N SER A 35 3.77 10.71 16.29
CA SER A 35 2.62 11.11 17.10
C SER A 35 2.04 12.49 16.72
N ARG A 36 2.84 13.31 16.02
CA ARG A 36 2.42 14.62 15.52
C ARG A 36 1.43 14.55 14.35
N TYR A 37 1.28 13.39 13.73
CA TYR A 37 0.46 13.20 12.54
C TYR A 37 -0.62 12.15 12.82
N SER A 38 -1.78 12.60 13.30
CA SER A 38 -2.93 11.72 13.48
C SER A 38 -3.55 11.37 12.11
N PRO A 39 -3.91 10.10 11.85
CA PRO A 39 -4.60 9.72 10.62
C PRO A 39 -5.92 10.47 10.44
N ALA A 40 -6.24 10.86 9.21
CA ALA A 40 -7.51 11.50 8.86
C ALA A 40 -8.54 10.51 8.27
N SER A 41 -8.06 9.39 7.72
CA SER A 41 -8.86 8.31 7.18
C SER A 41 -8.16 6.96 7.35
N GLU A 42 -8.95 5.90 7.25
CA GLU A 42 -8.49 4.53 7.04
C GLU A 42 -8.92 4.09 5.65
N ASP A 43 -7.95 3.74 4.81
CA ASP A 43 -8.16 3.36 3.41
C ASP A 43 -7.87 1.86 3.25
N SER A 44 -8.48 1.21 2.26
CA SER A 44 -8.41 -0.25 2.02
C SER A 44 -8.86 -1.09 3.23
N THR A 45 -9.95 -0.66 3.88
CA THR A 45 -10.45 -1.28 5.12
C THR A 45 -10.92 -2.73 4.97
N GLU A 46 -11.25 -3.17 3.76
CA GLU A 46 -11.55 -4.55 3.42
C GLU A 46 -10.34 -5.49 3.63
N SER A 47 -9.12 -4.94 3.64
CA SER A 47 -7.88 -5.67 3.91
C SER A 47 -7.35 -5.46 5.33
N ARG A 48 -8.13 -4.86 6.24
CA ARG A 48 -7.72 -4.63 7.64
C ARG A 48 -7.43 -5.98 8.33
N LEU A 49 -6.28 -6.07 8.98
CA LEU A 49 -5.93 -7.24 9.78
C LEU A 49 -6.92 -7.42 10.96
N PRO A 50 -7.42 -8.64 11.23
CA PRO A 50 -8.47 -8.86 12.25
C PRO A 50 -8.11 -8.40 13.66
N PHE A 51 -6.82 -8.35 14.00
CA PHE A 51 -6.32 -7.92 15.31
C PHE A 51 -6.10 -6.41 15.42
N VAL A 52 -6.23 -5.66 14.32
CA VAL A 52 -6.12 -4.20 14.31
C VAL A 52 -7.53 -3.62 14.48
N ALA A 53 -7.74 -2.87 15.56
CA ALA A 53 -9.01 -2.19 15.78
C ALA A 53 -9.19 -1.03 14.78
N ALA A 54 -10.44 -0.79 14.38
CA ALA A 54 -10.80 0.41 13.64
C ALA A 54 -10.53 1.67 14.45
N TRP A 55 -10.14 2.75 13.78
CA TRP A 55 -9.98 4.05 14.41
C TRP A 55 -11.36 4.71 14.55
N ALA A 56 -11.77 4.94 15.81
CA ALA A 56 -13.07 5.48 16.10
C ALA A 56 -13.23 6.89 15.50
N GLY A 57 -14.28 7.07 14.69
CA GLY A 57 -14.64 8.37 14.13
C GLY A 57 -13.85 8.81 12.89
N LEU A 58 -12.93 8.00 12.38
CA LEU A 58 -12.25 8.30 11.12
C LEU A 58 -13.11 7.89 9.92
N ARG A 59 -12.93 8.60 8.80
CA ARG A 59 -13.50 8.19 7.52
C ARG A 59 -12.89 6.85 7.11
N GLN A 60 -13.73 5.91 6.73
CA GLN A 60 -13.32 4.60 6.24
C GLN A 60 -13.63 4.49 4.75
N LYS A 61 -12.67 3.95 3.99
CA LYS A 61 -12.77 3.73 2.56
C LYS A 61 -12.40 2.29 2.22
N VAL A 62 -13.03 1.76 1.18
CA VAL A 62 -12.59 0.53 0.52
C VAL A 62 -11.79 0.87 -0.74
N THR A 63 -11.01 -0.07 -1.25
CA THR A 63 -10.19 0.17 -2.46
C THR A 63 -11.05 0.62 -3.65
N GLU A 64 -12.27 0.12 -3.80
CA GLU A 64 -13.20 0.49 -4.87
C GLU A 64 -13.70 1.95 -4.78
N ASP A 65 -13.52 2.64 -3.65
CA ASP A 65 -13.87 4.06 -3.54
C ASP A 65 -12.87 4.97 -4.29
N ASP A 66 -11.65 4.49 -4.53
CA ASP A 66 -10.54 5.27 -5.10
C ASP A 66 -10.18 4.87 -6.53
N PHE A 67 -10.56 3.67 -6.97
CA PHE A 67 -10.14 3.12 -8.26
C PHE A 67 -11.34 2.63 -9.06
N SER A 68 -11.38 2.99 -10.34
CA SER A 68 -12.35 2.43 -11.28
C SER A 68 -12.12 0.92 -11.51
N PRO A 69 -13.13 0.16 -11.97
CA PRO A 69 -12.96 -1.25 -12.31
C PRO A 69 -11.80 -1.52 -13.30
N ASP A 70 -11.62 -0.64 -14.29
CA ASP A 70 -10.53 -0.77 -15.26
C ASP A 70 -9.15 -0.53 -14.62
N GLU A 71 -9.05 0.38 -13.66
CA GLU A 71 -7.83 0.62 -12.89
C GLU A 71 -7.47 -0.59 -12.03
N LEU A 72 -8.46 -1.18 -11.35
CA LEU A 72 -8.26 -2.38 -10.53
C LEU A 72 -7.72 -3.54 -11.37
N VAL A 73 -8.25 -3.75 -12.58
CA VAL A 73 -7.73 -4.77 -13.51
C VAL A 73 -6.29 -4.48 -13.90
N ARG A 74 -5.94 -3.22 -14.20
CA ARG A 74 -4.55 -2.84 -14.53
C ARG A 74 -3.60 -3.06 -13.35
N ILE A 75 -4.01 -2.68 -12.14
CA ILE A 75 -3.23 -2.87 -10.91
C ILE A 75 -2.99 -4.36 -10.68
N ALA A 76 -4.03 -5.18 -10.75
CA ALA A 76 -3.92 -6.62 -10.55
C ALA A 76 -2.95 -7.29 -11.54
N ARG A 77 -3.00 -6.92 -12.83
CA ARG A 77 -2.09 -7.46 -13.86
C ARG A 77 -0.63 -7.06 -13.63
N SER A 78 -0.40 -5.80 -13.23
CA SER A 78 0.93 -5.25 -13.00
C SER A 78 1.48 -5.49 -11.58
N ASN A 79 0.79 -6.26 -10.73
CA ASN A 79 1.17 -6.42 -9.32
C ASN A 79 2.36 -7.38 -9.11
N HIS A 80 3.56 -6.86 -8.93
CA HIS A 80 4.76 -7.66 -8.65
C HIS A 80 5.00 -7.93 -7.15
N GLN A 81 3.96 -7.85 -6.31
CA GLN A 81 4.06 -8.26 -4.91
C GLN A 81 4.00 -9.78 -4.79
N HIS A 82 5.03 -10.35 -4.16
CA HIS A 82 5.06 -11.77 -3.81
C HIS A 82 3.88 -12.11 -2.87
N PRO A 83 3.22 -13.26 -3.04
CA PRO A 83 2.11 -13.65 -2.18
C PRO A 83 2.60 -13.99 -0.77
N ASP A 84 1.69 -13.95 0.20
CA ASP A 84 1.96 -14.32 1.60
C ASP A 84 1.86 -15.83 1.82
N HIS A 85 2.62 -16.58 1.02
CA HIS A 85 2.87 -18.02 1.17
C HIS A 85 4.09 -18.41 0.36
N ASP A 86 4.68 -19.56 0.69
CA ASP A 86 5.84 -20.09 -0.04
C ASP A 86 5.51 -20.27 -1.52
N THR A 87 6.32 -19.68 -2.38
CA THR A 87 6.14 -19.74 -3.83
C THR A 87 7.42 -20.25 -4.46
N GLU A 88 7.38 -21.43 -5.08
CA GLU A 88 8.57 -22.05 -5.69
C GLU A 88 9.03 -21.33 -6.98
N THR A 89 8.15 -20.54 -7.61
CA THR A 89 8.45 -19.82 -8.86
C THR A 89 7.86 -18.40 -8.81
N TRP A 90 8.72 -17.39 -9.00
CA TRP A 90 8.33 -15.98 -8.99
C TRP A 90 9.08 -15.16 -10.05
N PRO A 91 8.39 -14.31 -10.86
CA PRO A 91 6.94 -14.21 -10.96
C PRO A 91 6.33 -15.48 -11.56
N PRO A 92 5.03 -15.77 -11.35
CA PRO A 92 4.37 -16.92 -11.94
C PRO A 92 4.46 -16.84 -13.47
N GLU A 93 4.82 -17.95 -14.12
CA GLU A 93 4.91 -18.01 -15.58
C GLU A 93 3.53 -17.72 -16.23
N GLY A 94 3.51 -16.93 -17.31
CA GLY A 94 2.30 -16.67 -18.09
C GLY A 94 1.46 -15.45 -17.69
N ARG A 95 1.93 -14.60 -16.77
CA ARG A 95 1.27 -13.32 -16.43
C ARG A 95 1.87 -12.15 -17.24
N THR A 96 1.47 -12.02 -18.50
CA THR A 96 1.64 -10.80 -19.32
C THR A 96 0.50 -9.82 -19.14
#